data_AF-A0A520JTL6-F1
#
_entry.id   AF-A0A520JTL6-F1
#
_cell.length_a   1.000
_cell.length_b   1.000
_cell.length_c   1.000
_cell.angle_alpha   90.00
_cell.angle_beta   90.00
_cell.angle_gamma   90.00
#
_symmetry.space_group_name_H-M   'P 1'
#
loop_
_entity.id
_entity.type
_entity.pdbx_description
1 polymer ?
#
loop_
_entity_poly.entity_id
_entity_poly.type
_entity_poly.pdbx_seq_one_letter_code
_entity_poly.pdbx_strand_id
1 'polypeptide(L)' 'MKDIKISIIGFGDVGQGVAQVLSQKQQTLEKLGVNIKVVAIADSRSSLVNADGINL' A
#
# COMPACT_ATOMS: atom_id res chain seq x y z
N MET A 1 -5.05 15.93 7.57
CA MET A 1 -4.51 14.62 7.17
C MET A 1 -4.88 14.39 5.71
N LYS A 2 -3.93 14.04 4.85
CA LYS A 2 -4.14 13.84 3.41
C LYS A 2 -4.20 12.34 3.13
N ASP A 3 -5.35 11.88 2.65
CA ASP A 3 -5.52 10.50 2.21
C ASP A 3 -4.94 10.33 0.80
N ILE A 4 -4.08 9.33 0.62
CA ILE A 4 -3.46 8.98 -0.66
C ILE A 4 -3.76 7.51 -0.93
N LYS A 5 -4.50 7.25 -2.02
CA LYS A 5 -4.77 5.90 -2.51
C LYS A 5 -3.69 5.51 -3.52
N ILE A 6 -3.06 4.36 -3.33
CA ILE A 6 -2.02 3.85 -4.22
C ILE A 6 -2.30 2.42 -4.65
N SER A 7 -1.72 2.04 -5.79
CA SER A 7 -1.71 0.66 -6.30
C SER A 7 -0.27 0.17 -6.41
N ILE A 8 -0.02 -1.09 -6.05
CA ILE A 8 1.27 -1.75 -6.24
C ILE A 8 1.15 -2.69 -7.44
N ILE A 9 1.88 -2.38 -8.52
CA ILE A 9 1.93 -3.20 -9.74
C ILE A 9 3.28 -3.91 -9.80
N GLY A 10 3.24 -5.24 -9.73
CA GLY A 10 4.40 -6.10 -9.50
C GLY A 10 4.56 -6.41 -8.01
N PHE A 11 4.25 -7.64 -7.61
CA PHE A 11 4.28 -8.10 -6.21
C PHE A 11 5.30 -9.22 -5.93
N GLY A 12 6.47 -9.14 -6.57
CA GLY A 12 7.66 -9.91 -6.19
C GLY A 12 8.39 -9.25 -5.00
N ASP A 13 9.69 -9.47 -4.89
CA ASP A 13 10.50 -9.01 -3.75
C ASP A 13 10.36 -7.50 -3.48
N VAL A 14 10.42 -6.67 -4.52
CA VAL A 14 10.33 -5.21 -4.39
C VAL A 14 8.92 -4.78 -3.98
N GLY A 15 7.87 -5.32 -4.60
CA GLY A 15 6.49 -4.97 -4.27
C GLY A 15 6.10 -5.34 -2.84
N GLN A 16 6.54 -6.52 -2.40
CA GLN A 16 6.36 -6.99 -1.02
C GLN A 16 7.16 -6.12 -0.03
N GLY A 17 8.40 -5.76 -0.37
CA GLY A 17 9.21 -4.85 0.43
C GLY A 17 8.57 -3.47 0.58
N VAL A 18 7.99 -2.91 -0.50
CA VAL A 18 7.25 -1.65 -0.44
C VAL A 18 6.03 -1.77 0.48
N ALA A 19 5.22 -2.82 0.34
CA ALA A 19 4.07 -3.07 1.22
C ALA A 19 4.49 -3.15 2.69
N GLN A 20 5.56 -3.89 2.98
CA GLN A 20 6.09 -4.05 4.33
C GLN A 20 6.59 -2.73 4.93
N VAL A 21 7.33 -1.92 4.17
CA VAL A 21 7.81 -0.60 4.63
C VAL A 21 6.65 0.36 4.87
N LEU A 22 5.60 0.33 4.03
CA LEU A 22 4.40 1.15 4.23
C LEU A 22 3.69 0.78 5.53
N SER A 23 3.50 -0.52 5.80
CA SER A 23 2.91 -1.02 7.05
C SER A 23 3.76 -0.61 8.27
N GLN A 24 5.07 -0.83 8.23
CA GLN A 24 6.00 -0.45 9.30
C GLN A 24 6.08 1.05 9.55
N LYS A 25 5.96 1.88 8.50
CA LYS A 25 6.07 3.35 8.59
C LYS A 25 4.73 4.04 8.73
N GLN A 26 3.60 3.34 8.82
CA GLN A 26 2.27 3.94 8.86
C GLN A 26 2.15 5.04 9.93
N GLN A 27 2.56 4.75 11.17
CA GLN A 27 2.52 5.76 12.24
C GLN A 27 3.42 6.98 11.96
N THR A 28 4.55 6.78 11.26
CA THR A 28 5.43 7.89 10.86
C THR A 28 4.76 8.77 9.80
N LEU A 29 4.11 8.14 8.82
CA LEU A 29 3.37 8.85 7.77
C LEU A 29 2.18 9.62 8.35
N GLU A 30 1.44 9.01 9.28
CA GLU A 30 0.33 9.65 9.97
C GLU A 30 0.78 10.89 10.76
N LYS A 31 1.94 10.82 11.45
CA LYS A 31 2.56 11.98 12.11
C LYS A 31 2.96 13.10 11.15
N LEU A 32 3.29 12.75 9.91
CA LEU A 32 3.55 13.72 8.82
C LEU A 32 2.25 14.21 8.15
N GLY A 33 1.08 13.79 8.66
CA GLY A 33 -0.22 14.18 8.15
C GLY A 33 -0.63 13.45 6.88
N VAL A 34 -0.02 12.30 6.57
CA VAL A 34 -0.31 11.49 5.38
C VAL A 34 -0.87 10.13 5.79
N ASN A 35 -1.96 9.73 5.16
CA ASN A 35 -2.55 8.41 5.33
C ASN A 35 -2.54 7.67 3.99
N ILE A 36 -1.67 6.67 3.86
CA ILE A 36 -1.54 5.89 2.63
C ILE A 36 -2.44 4.67 2.71
N LYS A 37 -3.34 4.52 1.74
CA LYS A 37 -4.16 3.32 1.55
C LYS A 37 -3.73 2.60 0.29
N VAL A 38 -3.19 1.39 0.43
CA VAL A 38 -3.00 0.50 -0.73
C VAL A 38 -4.36 -0.04 -1.11
N VAL A 39 -4.86 0.31 -2.29
CA VAL A 39 -6.21 -0.08 -2.76
C VAL A 39 -6.18 -1.15 -3.83
N ALA A 40 -5.01 -1.41 -4.41
CA ALA A 40 -4.82 -2.53 -5.32
C ALA A 40 -3.39 -3.08 -5.25
N ILE A 41 -3.29 -4.40 -5.42
CA ILE A 41 -2.03 -5.12 -5.63
C ILE A 41 -2.22 -6.02 -6.84
N ALA A 42 -1.30 -6.00 -7.80
CA ALA A 42 -1.36 -6.86 -8.97
C ALA A 42 0.02 -7.48 -9.27
N ASP A 43 0.02 -8.72 -9.76
CA ASP A 43 1.18 -9.40 -10.32
C ASP A 43 0.86 -9.95 -11.73
N SER A 44 1.74 -10.77 -12.29
CA SER A 44 1.53 -11.36 -13.62
C SER A 44 0.38 -12.36 -13.70
N ARG A 45 -0.19 -12.78 -12.56
CA ARG A 45 -1.19 -13.85 -12.47
C ARG A 45 -2.54 -13.35 -11.97
N SER A 46 -2.55 -12.33 -11.13
CA SER A 46 -3.76 -11.93 -10.41
C SER A 46 -3.74 -10.47 -9.97
N SER A 47 -4.90 -10.00 -9.51
CA SER A 47 -5.02 -8.71 -8.84
C SER A 47 -6.00 -8.80 -7.67
N LEU A 48 -5.70 -8.05 -6.62
CA LEU A 48 -6.58 -7.79 -5.48
C LEU A 48 -6.91 -6.30 -5.50
N VAL A 49 -8.19 -5.96 -5.42
CA VAL A 49 -8.66 -4.56 -5.39
C VAL A 49 -9.64 -4.39 -4.24
N ASN A 50 -9.37 -3.40 -3.38
CA ASN A 50 -10.29 -2.95 -2.35
C ASN A 50 -10.22 -1.42 -2.24
N ALA A 51 -11.31 -0.74 -2.62
CA ALA A 51 -11.39 0.72 -2.60
C ALA A 51 -11.24 1.33 -1.19
N ASP A 52 -11.50 0.54 -0.15
CA ASP A 52 -11.40 0.93 1.25
C ASP A 52 -10.00 0.73 1.84
N GLY A 53 -9.15 -0.04 1.15
CA GLY A 53 -7.79 -0.37 1.56
C GLY A 53 -7.59 -1.86 1.77
N ILE A 54 -6.41 -2.34 1.42
CA ILE A 54 -5.93 -3.70 1.67
C ILE A 54 -5.17 -3.68 3.00
N ASN A 55 -5.42 -4.66 3.85
CA ASN A 55 -4.63 -4.86 5.07
C ASN A 55 -3.27 -5.47 4.69
N LEU A 56 -2.18 -4.76 4.95
CA LEU A 56 -0.80 -5.09 4.54
C LEU A 56 -0.01 -5.79 5.64
#